data_AF-A0A7X8QT92-F1
#
_entry.id   AF-A0A7X8QT92-F1
#
_cell.length_a   1.000
_cell.length_b   1.000
_cell.length_c   1.000
_cell.angle_alpha   90.00
_cell.angle_beta   90.00
_cell.angle_gamma   90.00
#
_symmetry.space_group_name_H-M   'P 1'
#
loop_
_entity.id
_entity.type
_entity.pdbx_description
1 polymer ?
#
loop_
_entity_poly.entity_id
_entity_poly.type
_entity_poly.pdbx_seq_one_letter_code
_entity_poly.pdbx_strand_id
1 'polypeptide(L)'
;MSLKAMIFVDGTWLYHGRQILFEALGEDGFEIDYKRIPEIVADDLEQWQNDHIDIVRTCYFGSLPINKPGCNPAKQKAFYDFLALQCGYDTEIVDIDYRREPTTRPDERWVGIALASSMIYYASIPGVFDVATLIAGDSEYIPLLQRVRAMGKRTHLVAINNLDDRNPTSQLLQTATGALDFPTLFLDEHAKNLRLVREEQVRECRICGNEEATTWAGPDFFCSQCRNEHRKQLRTCDACGCEEETSWDKPFFYCTQCRKEYRSNGSRDI
;
A
#
# COMPACT_ATOMS: atom_id res chain seq x y z
N MET A 1 22.09 19.03 17.37
CA MET A 1 22.49 19.04 15.94
C MET A 1 21.56 18.00 15.35
N SER A 2 20.63 18.37 14.45
CA SER A 2 19.55 17.43 14.10
C SER A 2 20.11 16.14 13.52
N LEU A 3 19.62 15.01 14.03
CA LEU A 3 19.99 13.70 13.50
C LEU A 3 19.18 13.46 12.23
N LYS A 4 19.85 12.92 11.20
CA LYS A 4 19.20 12.58 9.95
C LYS A 4 18.73 11.13 10.00
N ALA A 5 17.44 10.89 9.83
CA ALA A 5 16.87 9.55 9.74
C ALA A 5 16.47 9.23 8.30
N MET A 6 16.70 8.00 7.89
CA MET A 6 16.26 7.47 6.60
C MET A 6 15.39 6.23 6.83
N ILE A 7 14.23 6.19 6.17
CA ILE A 7 13.23 5.15 6.35
C ILE A 7 13.31 4.16 5.18
N PHE A 8 13.30 2.86 5.48
CA PHE A 8 13.32 1.77 4.52
C PHE A 8 12.12 0.88 4.75
N VAL A 9 11.18 0.86 3.81
CA VAL A 9 9.89 0.18 3.95
C VAL A 9 9.85 -1.10 3.12
N ASP A 10 9.69 -2.23 3.79
CA ASP A 10 9.27 -3.47 3.14
C ASP A 10 7.78 -3.34 2.77
N GLY A 11 7.53 -2.97 1.52
CA GLY A 11 6.20 -2.71 1.02
C GLY A 11 5.33 -3.97 0.94
N THR A 12 5.93 -5.14 0.76
CA THR A 12 5.20 -6.41 0.72
C THR A 12 4.70 -6.75 2.11
N TRP A 13 5.59 -6.68 3.10
CA TRP A 13 5.24 -6.91 4.49
C TRP A 13 4.17 -5.93 4.98
N LEU A 14 4.35 -4.63 4.75
CA LEU A 14 3.38 -3.61 5.18
C LEU A 14 2.02 -3.79 4.49
N TYR A 15 2.00 -4.14 3.21
CA TYR A 15 0.77 -4.40 2.47
C TYR A 15 -0.03 -5.58 3.04
N HIS A 16 0.66 -6.64 3.47
CA HIS A 16 0.01 -7.80 4.10
C HIS A 16 -0.40 -7.52 5.55
N GLY A 17 0.42 -6.74 6.28
CA GLY A 17 0.15 -6.33 7.66
C GLY A 17 -1.03 -5.36 7.81
N ARG A 18 -1.44 -4.66 6.74
CA ARG A 18 -2.55 -3.69 6.80
C ARG A 18 -3.84 -4.27 7.39
N GLN A 19 -4.16 -5.53 7.08
CA GLN A 19 -5.41 -6.12 7.56
C GLN A 19 -5.40 -6.27 9.09
N ILE A 20 -4.24 -6.55 9.67
CA ILE A 20 -4.06 -6.61 11.12
C ILE A 20 -4.27 -5.21 11.73
N LEU A 21 -3.77 -4.15 11.08
CA LEU A 21 -4.04 -2.77 11.49
C LEU A 21 -5.53 -2.41 11.41
N PHE A 22 -6.26 -2.93 10.40
CA PHE A 22 -7.69 -2.68 10.24
C PHE A 22 -8.48 -3.32 11.39
N GLU A 23 -8.15 -4.57 11.69
CA GLU A 23 -8.82 -5.35 12.72
C GLU A 23 -8.53 -4.82 14.13
N ALA A 24 -7.32 -4.30 14.39
CA ALA A 24 -6.95 -3.68 15.65
C ALA A 24 -7.87 -2.48 16.03
N LEU A 25 -8.44 -1.79 15.03
CA LEU A 25 -9.39 -0.71 15.23
C LEU A 25 -10.85 -1.15 15.18
N GLY A 26 -11.13 -2.40 14.77
CA GLY A 26 -12.49 -2.91 14.59
C GLY A 26 -13.27 -2.18 13.50
N GLU A 27 -12.58 -1.58 12.52
CA GLU A 27 -13.20 -0.78 11.46
C GLU A 27 -13.08 -1.44 10.08
N ASP A 28 -14.18 -1.41 9.32
CA ASP A 28 -14.18 -1.82 7.93
C ASP A 28 -13.60 -0.70 7.04
N GLY A 29 -12.72 -1.07 6.12
CA GLY A 29 -12.23 -0.17 5.07
C GLY A 29 -11.18 0.85 5.52
N PHE A 30 -10.45 0.57 6.60
CA PHE A 30 -9.27 1.35 6.97
C PHE A 30 -8.29 1.43 5.78
N GLU A 31 -7.74 2.61 5.55
CA GLU A 31 -6.66 2.83 4.60
C GLU A 31 -5.53 3.53 5.35
N ILE A 32 -4.28 3.16 5.07
CA ILE A 32 -3.11 3.80 5.68
C ILE A 32 -2.88 5.14 4.99
N ASP A 33 -2.76 6.22 5.76
CA ASP A 33 -2.22 7.48 5.29
C ASP A 33 -0.69 7.39 5.28
N TYR A 34 -0.13 7.02 4.12
CA TYR A 34 1.30 6.90 3.94
C TYR A 34 2.05 8.22 4.14
N LYS A 35 1.39 9.38 4.08
CA LYS A 35 2.05 10.66 4.40
C LYS A 35 2.36 10.81 5.89
N ARG A 36 1.62 10.11 6.76
CA ARG A 36 1.81 10.15 8.21
C ARG A 36 2.92 9.26 8.73
N ILE A 37 3.32 8.24 7.97
CA ILE A 37 4.37 7.30 8.41
C ILE A 37 5.69 8.03 8.76
N PRO A 38 6.24 8.91 7.89
CA PRO A 38 7.46 9.65 8.24
C PRO A 38 7.31 10.54 9.47
N GLU A 39 6.16 11.19 9.62
CA GLU A 39 5.86 12.07 10.77
C GLU A 39 5.87 11.28 12.08
N ILE A 40 5.18 10.14 12.13
CA ILE A 40 5.12 9.30 13.34
C ILE A 40 6.49 8.74 13.69
N VAL A 41 7.29 8.35 12.68
CA VAL A 41 8.66 7.88 12.90
C VAL A 41 9.55 9.00 13.44
N ALA A 42 9.40 10.23 12.93
CA ALA A 42 10.14 11.38 13.42
C ALA A 42 9.78 11.66 14.89
N ASP A 43 8.48 11.75 15.20
CA ASP A 43 7.96 12.04 16.54
C ASP A 43 8.46 11.01 17.57
N ASP A 44 8.47 9.72 17.23
CA ASP A 44 8.99 8.67 18.12
C ASP A 44 10.50 8.83 18.37
N LEU A 45 11.29 9.02 17.31
CA LEU A 45 12.74 9.19 17.43
C LEU A 45 13.11 10.48 18.19
N GLU A 46 12.35 11.56 17.99
CA GLU A 46 12.51 12.83 18.71
C GLU A 46 12.28 12.67 20.21
N GLN A 47 11.26 11.92 20.61
CA GLN A 47 10.98 11.61 22.02
C GLN A 47 12.16 10.88 22.67
N TRP A 48 12.77 9.92 21.97
CA TRP A 48 13.90 9.14 22.49
C TRP A 48 15.24 9.89 22.47
N GLN A 49 15.47 10.76 21.50
CA GLN A 49 16.73 11.53 21.40
C GLN A 49 16.69 12.85 22.16
N ASN A 50 15.50 13.38 22.46
CA ASN A 50 15.31 14.72 22.97
C ASN A 50 16.05 15.79 22.12
N ASP A 51 16.08 15.56 20.80
CA ASP A 51 16.60 16.46 19.77
C ASP A 51 15.76 16.25 18.50
N HIS A 52 15.76 17.24 17.60
CA HIS A 52 14.99 17.22 16.37
C HIS A 52 15.52 16.17 15.38
N ILE A 53 14.61 15.47 14.70
CA ILE A 53 14.92 14.45 13.70
C ILE A 53 14.51 14.95 12.31
N ASP A 54 15.46 14.94 11.39
CA ASP A 54 15.21 15.23 9.98
C ASP A 54 15.03 13.93 9.19
N ILE A 55 13.82 13.65 8.71
CA ILE A 55 13.58 12.53 7.81
C ILE A 55 14.06 12.92 6.40
N VAL A 56 15.29 12.54 6.08
CA VAL A 56 15.93 12.94 4.82
C VAL A 56 15.41 12.18 3.60
N ARG A 57 14.83 11.00 3.81
CA ARG A 57 14.28 10.15 2.73
C ARG A 57 13.43 9.01 3.29
N THR A 58 12.40 8.65 2.53
CA THR A 58 11.58 7.45 2.75
C THR A 58 11.63 6.58 1.50
N CYS A 59 12.33 5.45 1.60
CA CYS A 59 12.48 4.48 0.53
C CYS A 59 11.42 3.39 0.68
N TYR A 60 10.65 3.12 -0.37
CA TYR A 60 9.63 2.06 -0.39
C TYR A 60 9.97 1.00 -1.42
N PHE A 61 10.08 -0.24 -0.95
CA PHE A 61 10.47 -1.38 -1.76
C PHE A 61 9.25 -2.24 -2.04
N GLY A 62 8.97 -2.50 -3.32
CA GLY A 62 7.81 -3.27 -3.74
C GLY A 62 8.12 -4.18 -4.92
N SER A 63 7.14 -4.96 -5.32
CA SER A 63 7.23 -5.79 -6.53
C SER A 63 6.00 -5.62 -7.40
N LEU A 64 6.17 -5.70 -8.72
CA LEU A 64 5.09 -5.59 -9.69
C LEU A 64 5.01 -6.86 -10.53
N PRO A 65 3.92 -7.63 -10.47
CA PRO A 65 3.75 -8.79 -11.34
C PRO A 65 3.50 -8.34 -12.78
N ILE A 66 4.38 -8.72 -13.70
CA ILE A 66 4.24 -8.50 -15.14
C ILE A 66 3.76 -9.79 -15.81
N ASN A 67 2.83 -9.66 -16.75
CA ASN A 67 2.29 -10.75 -17.57
C ASN A 67 1.62 -11.89 -16.78
N LYS A 68 1.31 -11.68 -15.50
CA LYS A 68 0.61 -12.68 -14.67
C LYS A 68 -0.83 -12.87 -15.17
N PRO A 69 -1.22 -14.08 -15.60
CA PRO A 69 -2.58 -14.32 -16.08
C PRO A 69 -3.64 -13.94 -15.04
N GLY A 70 -4.66 -13.18 -15.45
CA GLY A 70 -5.76 -12.75 -14.58
C GLY A 70 -5.40 -11.65 -13.56
N CYS A 71 -4.18 -11.10 -13.59
CA CYS A 71 -3.77 -10.00 -12.72
C CYS A 71 -3.72 -8.69 -13.51
N ASN A 72 -4.37 -7.63 -13.02
CA ASN A 72 -4.26 -6.29 -13.57
C ASN A 72 -3.38 -5.43 -12.63
N PRO A 73 -2.13 -5.09 -13.03
CA PRO A 73 -1.22 -4.32 -12.18
C PRO A 73 -1.57 -2.83 -12.09
N ALA A 74 -2.58 -2.33 -12.82
CA ALA A 74 -2.88 -0.89 -12.90
C ALA A 74 -3.12 -0.24 -11.52
N LYS A 75 -3.82 -0.91 -10.62
CA LYS A 75 -4.06 -0.38 -9.25
C LYS A 75 -2.77 -0.28 -8.44
N GLN A 76 -1.90 -1.28 -8.57
CA GLN A 76 -0.62 -1.33 -7.85
C GLN A 76 0.35 -0.29 -8.40
N LYS A 77 0.38 -0.11 -9.73
CA LYS A 77 1.13 0.97 -10.37
C LYS A 77 0.64 2.35 -9.91
N ALA A 78 -0.67 2.60 -9.93
CA ALA A 78 -1.23 3.86 -9.46
C ALA A 78 -0.91 4.13 -7.97
N PHE A 79 -0.84 3.08 -7.16
CA PHE A 79 -0.41 3.18 -5.76
C PHE A 79 1.08 3.58 -5.65
N TYR A 80 1.97 2.98 -6.44
CA TYR A 80 3.38 3.38 -6.47
C TYR A 80 3.59 4.80 -7.00
N ASP A 81 2.82 5.20 -8.01
CA ASP A 81 2.80 6.58 -8.50
C ASP A 81 2.31 7.55 -7.41
N PHE A 82 1.30 7.16 -6.62
CA PHE A 82 0.83 7.92 -5.46
C PHE A 82 1.93 8.09 -4.40
N LEU A 83 2.62 7.01 -4.02
CA LEU A 83 3.72 7.08 -3.06
C LEU A 83 4.83 8.04 -3.52
N ALA A 84 5.24 7.94 -4.78
CA ALA A 84 6.31 8.78 -5.31
C ALA A 84 5.87 10.25 -5.46
N LEU A 85 4.74 10.49 -6.12
CA LEU A 85 4.34 11.84 -6.52
C LEU A 85 3.63 12.62 -5.41
N GLN A 86 2.91 11.94 -4.52
CA GLN A 86 2.10 12.60 -3.49
C GLN A 86 2.65 12.45 -2.08
N CYS A 87 3.34 11.34 -1.77
CA CYS A 87 3.97 11.13 -0.46
C CYS A 87 5.47 11.49 -0.46
N GLY A 88 6.08 11.72 -1.62
CA GLY A 88 7.51 12.05 -1.71
C GLY A 88 8.43 10.86 -1.41
N TYR A 89 7.95 9.64 -1.61
CA TYR A 89 8.74 8.43 -1.37
C TYR A 89 9.64 8.15 -2.57
N ASP A 90 10.84 7.62 -2.30
CA ASP A 90 11.64 6.98 -3.34
C ASP A 90 11.21 5.53 -3.48
N THR A 91 10.56 5.21 -4.59
CA THR A 91 10.03 3.87 -4.84
C THR A 91 11.02 3.03 -5.64
N GLU A 92 11.37 1.85 -5.12
CA GLU A 92 12.15 0.84 -5.83
C GLU A 92 11.27 -0.39 -6.06
N ILE A 93 10.81 -0.55 -7.30
CA ILE A 93 9.83 -1.58 -7.68
C ILE A 93 10.51 -2.65 -8.52
N VAL A 94 10.47 -3.89 -8.02
CA VAL A 94 11.03 -5.06 -8.71
C VAL A 94 9.97 -5.68 -9.62
N ASP A 95 10.25 -5.69 -10.91
CA ASP A 95 9.39 -6.32 -11.91
C ASP A 95 9.55 -7.85 -11.90
N ILE A 96 8.43 -8.57 -11.76
CA ILE A 96 8.40 -10.04 -11.74
C ILE A 96 7.73 -10.55 -13.02
N ASP A 97 8.52 -11.06 -13.96
CA ASP A 97 8.01 -11.59 -15.23
C ASP A 97 7.51 -13.04 -15.09
N TYR A 98 6.20 -13.22 -14.98
CA TYR A 98 5.55 -14.52 -14.82
C TYR A 98 5.67 -15.44 -16.04
N ARG A 99 6.14 -14.95 -17.19
CA ARG A 99 6.45 -15.81 -18.33
C ARG A 99 7.77 -16.56 -18.14
N ARG A 100 8.74 -15.91 -17.49
CA ARG A 100 10.06 -16.49 -17.18
C ARG A 100 10.02 -17.28 -15.88
N GLU A 101 9.25 -16.78 -14.93
CA GLU A 101 9.17 -17.28 -13.55
C GLU A 101 7.71 -17.64 -13.20
N PRO A 102 7.10 -18.65 -13.86
CA PRO A 102 5.66 -18.93 -13.76
C PRO A 102 5.21 -19.48 -12.40
N THR A 103 6.12 -20.13 -11.68
CA THR A 103 5.86 -20.69 -10.34
C THR A 103 6.23 -19.75 -9.21
N THR A 104 6.91 -18.65 -9.54
CA THR A 104 7.40 -17.69 -8.57
C THR A 104 6.20 -16.93 -8.06
N ARG A 105 5.85 -17.21 -6.79
CA ARG A 105 5.08 -16.25 -6.01
C ARG A 105 5.89 -14.96 -6.02
N PRO A 106 5.28 -13.76 -5.98
CA PRO A 106 6.04 -12.56 -5.64
C PRO A 106 6.59 -12.81 -4.25
N ASP A 107 7.75 -13.45 -4.14
CA ASP A 107 8.33 -13.83 -2.88
C ASP A 107 9.07 -12.61 -2.36
N GLU A 108 8.81 -12.32 -1.09
CA GLU A 108 9.33 -11.19 -0.31
C GLU A 108 10.85 -11.04 -0.44
N ARG A 109 11.55 -12.11 -0.83
CA ARG A 109 13.01 -12.17 -1.00
C ARG A 109 13.58 -11.11 -1.93
N TRP A 110 12.96 -10.84 -3.08
CA TRP A 110 13.51 -9.87 -4.03
C TRP A 110 13.40 -8.44 -3.47
N VAL A 111 12.28 -8.17 -2.80
CA VAL A 111 12.05 -6.91 -2.09
C VAL A 111 13.04 -6.77 -0.94
N GLY A 112 13.25 -7.82 -0.15
CA GLY A 112 14.24 -7.84 0.92
C GLY A 112 15.68 -7.65 0.42
N ILE A 113 16.05 -8.24 -0.72
CA ILE A 113 17.38 -8.05 -1.35
C ILE A 113 17.55 -6.61 -1.82
N ALA A 114 16.56 -6.04 -2.50
CA ALA A 114 16.59 -4.65 -2.96
C ALA A 114 16.71 -3.68 -1.77
N LEU A 115 15.87 -3.88 -0.74
CA LEU A 115 15.91 -3.11 0.50
C LEU A 115 17.28 -3.20 1.18
N ALA A 116 17.78 -4.41 1.41
CA ALA A 116 19.07 -4.62 2.07
C ALA A 116 20.22 -3.99 1.30
N SER A 117 20.21 -4.11 -0.03
CA SER A 117 21.24 -3.54 -0.91
C SER A 117 21.25 -2.02 -0.82
N SER A 118 20.07 -1.39 -0.92
CA SER A 118 19.92 0.06 -0.85
C SER A 118 20.24 0.61 0.55
N MET A 119 19.82 -0.06 1.62
CA MET A 119 20.13 0.36 2.99
C MET A 119 21.63 0.29 3.29
N ILE A 120 22.33 -0.77 2.86
CA ILE A 120 23.80 -0.88 2.99
C ILE A 120 24.50 0.19 2.14
N TYR A 121 24.03 0.40 0.90
CA TYR A 121 24.58 1.41 0.02
C TYR A 121 24.53 2.80 0.68
N TYR A 122 23.37 3.25 1.14
CA TYR A 122 23.26 4.55 1.80
C TYR A 122 24.02 4.61 3.13
N ALA A 123 24.04 3.53 3.91
CA ALA A 123 24.82 3.46 5.14
C ALA A 123 26.34 3.65 4.89
N SER A 124 26.84 3.20 3.75
CA SER A 124 28.25 3.33 3.36
C SER A 124 28.67 4.76 3.00
N ILE A 125 27.72 5.66 2.71
CA ILE A 125 28.00 7.03 2.30
C ILE A 125 28.05 7.94 3.56
N PRO A 126 29.18 8.59 3.83
CA PRO A 126 29.29 9.51 4.97
C PRO A 126 28.29 10.67 4.90
N GLY A 127 27.65 10.99 6.02
CA GLY A 127 26.80 12.18 6.17
C GLY A 127 25.41 12.13 5.53
N VAL A 128 25.03 11.02 4.88
CA VAL A 128 23.69 10.84 4.28
C VAL A 128 22.61 10.72 5.34
N PHE A 129 22.79 9.83 6.30
CA PHE A 129 21.92 9.69 7.47
C PHE A 129 22.72 9.19 8.68
N ASP A 130 22.16 9.35 9.86
CA ASP A 130 22.69 8.88 11.15
C ASP A 130 21.88 7.71 11.71
N VAL A 131 20.55 7.71 11.47
CA VAL A 131 19.61 6.67 11.89
C VAL A 131 19.00 5.98 10.67
N ALA A 132 19.05 4.65 10.64
CA ALA A 132 18.33 3.85 9.67
C ALA A 132 17.08 3.24 10.32
N THR A 133 15.91 3.61 9.83
CA THR A 133 14.63 3.09 10.31
C THR A 133 14.11 2.04 9.34
N LEU A 134 14.00 0.80 9.80
CA LEU A 134 13.43 -0.31 9.03
C LEU A 134 11.95 -0.47 9.37
N ILE A 135 11.08 -0.46 8.36
CA ILE A 135 9.67 -0.84 8.51
C ILE A 135 9.48 -2.23 7.91
N ALA A 136 9.53 -3.26 8.76
CA ALA A 136 9.47 -4.66 8.35
C ALA A 136 9.17 -5.60 9.54
N GLY A 137 8.93 -6.89 9.25
CA GLY A 137 8.71 -7.90 10.30
C GLY A 137 9.53 -9.18 10.21
N ASP A 138 10.35 -9.39 9.18
CA ASP A 138 11.11 -10.64 9.04
C ASP A 138 12.46 -10.62 9.81
N SER A 139 12.74 -11.69 10.53
CA SER A 139 14.05 -11.96 11.15
C SER A 139 15.22 -12.03 10.15
N GLU A 140 14.97 -12.22 8.85
CA GLU A 140 15.98 -12.14 7.80
C GLU A 140 16.68 -10.77 7.74
N TYR A 141 16.09 -9.72 8.33
CA TYR A 141 16.69 -8.40 8.42
C TYR A 141 17.67 -8.21 9.60
N ILE A 142 17.75 -9.14 10.56
CA ILE A 142 18.68 -9.02 11.70
C ILE A 142 20.14 -8.83 11.23
N PRO A 143 20.66 -9.62 10.27
CA PRO A 143 22.01 -9.42 9.75
C PRO A 143 22.20 -8.03 9.13
N LEU A 144 21.22 -7.52 8.38
CA LEU A 144 21.25 -6.20 7.76
C LEU A 144 21.40 -5.11 8.81
N LEU A 145 20.55 -5.11 9.83
CA LEU A 145 20.59 -4.14 10.92
C LEU A 145 21.94 -4.13 11.64
N GLN A 146 22.47 -5.31 11.97
CA GLN A 146 23.79 -5.44 12.59
C GLN A 146 24.91 -4.85 11.72
N ARG A 147 24.83 -5.00 10.40
CA ARG A 147 25.85 -4.49 9.45
C ARG A 147 25.77 -2.98 9.29
N VAL A 148 24.56 -2.43 9.16
CA VAL A 148 24.33 -0.98 9.15
C VAL A 148 24.85 -0.35 10.44
N ARG A 149 24.63 -1.02 11.57
CA ARG A 149 25.15 -0.59 12.87
C ARG A 149 26.67 -0.66 12.95
N ALA A 150 27.29 -1.71 12.41
CA ALA A 150 28.74 -1.82 12.31
C ALA A 150 29.39 -0.74 11.41
N MET A 151 28.61 -0.14 10.49
CA MET A 151 29.02 1.01 9.68
C MET A 151 28.89 2.36 10.43
N GLY A 152 28.57 2.33 11.72
CA GLY A 152 28.48 3.52 12.57
C GLY A 152 27.14 4.24 12.52
N LYS A 153 26.10 3.61 11.95
CA LYS A 153 24.73 4.12 11.97
C LYS A 153 23.99 3.59 13.20
N ARG A 154 22.96 4.29 13.64
CA ARG A 154 22.00 3.75 14.61
C ARG A 154 20.84 3.12 13.90
N THR A 155 20.25 2.09 14.47
CA THR A 155 19.15 1.35 13.84
C THR A 155 17.87 1.40 14.66
N HIS A 156 16.75 1.62 13.98
CA HIS A 156 15.40 1.67 14.54
C HIS A 156 14.49 0.70 13.77
N LEU A 157 13.54 0.08 14.46
CA LEU A 157 12.55 -0.83 13.87
C LEU A 157 11.15 -0.27 14.08
N VAL A 158 10.38 -0.28 13.01
CA VAL A 158 8.95 -0.01 13.01
C VAL A 158 8.24 -1.30 12.60
N ALA A 159 7.36 -1.77 13.47
CA ALA A 159 6.75 -3.09 13.39
C ALA A 159 5.23 -3.00 13.58
N ILE A 160 4.56 -4.15 13.49
CA ILE A 160 3.17 -4.34 13.94
C ILE A 160 3.21 -5.35 15.08
N ASN A 161 2.54 -5.08 16.19
CA ASN A 161 2.45 -6.00 17.31
C ASN A 161 1.84 -7.34 16.91
N ASN A 162 2.19 -8.38 17.65
CA ASN A 162 1.56 -9.68 17.51
C ASN A 162 0.19 -9.66 18.19
N LEU A 163 -0.87 -9.85 17.41
CA LEU A 163 -2.27 -9.75 17.84
C LEU A 163 -3.02 -11.04 17.49
N ASP A 164 -3.73 -11.62 18.47
CA ASP A 164 -4.60 -12.78 18.31
C ASP A 164 -3.96 -13.95 17.53
N ASP A 165 -2.83 -14.46 18.03
CA ASP A 165 -2.00 -15.53 17.42
C ASP A 165 -1.39 -15.22 16.05
N ARG A 166 -1.60 -14.01 15.51
CA ARG A 166 -0.92 -13.54 14.31
C ARG A 166 0.40 -12.92 14.71
N ASN A 167 1.46 -13.36 14.04
CA ASN A 167 2.82 -12.89 14.25
C ASN A 167 3.30 -12.15 13.01
N PRO A 168 2.77 -10.95 12.69
CA PRO A 168 3.27 -10.16 11.56
C PRO A 168 4.74 -9.81 11.73
N THR A 169 5.21 -9.66 12.97
CA THR A 169 6.60 -9.34 13.28
C THR A 169 7.25 -10.48 14.03
N SER A 170 8.35 -11.00 13.49
CA SER A 170 9.16 -12.03 14.13
C SER A 170 9.64 -11.58 15.50
N GLN A 171 9.37 -12.39 16.53
CA GLN A 171 9.85 -12.13 17.89
C GLN A 171 11.39 -12.14 17.95
N LEU A 172 12.05 -12.93 17.08
CA LEU A 172 13.51 -12.93 16.96
C LEU A 172 14.03 -11.57 16.49
N LEU A 173 13.33 -10.90 15.56
CA LEU A 173 13.71 -9.57 15.10
C LEU A 173 13.59 -8.54 16.23
N GLN A 174 12.47 -8.55 16.95
CA GLN A 174 12.19 -7.60 18.04
C GLN A 174 13.16 -7.73 19.21
N THR A 175 13.61 -8.95 19.50
CA THR A 175 14.49 -9.25 20.65
C THR A 175 15.96 -9.42 20.24
N ALA A 176 16.31 -9.11 18.99
CA ALA A 176 17.66 -9.31 18.46
C ALA A 176 18.68 -8.41 19.16
N THR A 177 19.49 -9.00 20.05
CA THR A 177 20.57 -8.30 20.72
C THR A 177 21.53 -7.68 19.72
N GLY A 178 21.76 -6.38 19.87
CA GLY A 178 22.71 -5.63 19.05
C GLY A 178 22.23 -5.29 17.64
N ALA A 179 20.96 -5.53 17.31
CA ALA A 179 20.36 -5.12 16.05
C ALA A 179 19.66 -3.74 16.12
N LEU A 180 19.24 -3.29 17.31
CA LEU A 180 18.46 -2.06 17.49
C LEU A 180 19.14 -1.14 18.51
N ASP A 181 19.08 0.17 18.26
CA ASP A 181 19.55 1.23 19.17
C ASP A 181 18.41 2.06 19.78
N PHE A 182 17.19 1.77 19.35
CA PHE A 182 15.94 2.41 19.76
C PHE A 182 14.90 1.33 20.10
N PRO A 183 13.94 1.63 20.98
CA PRO A 183 12.75 0.79 21.14
C PRO A 183 12.01 0.61 19.82
N THR A 184 11.27 -0.49 19.69
CA THR A 184 10.49 -0.73 18.49
C THR A 184 9.23 0.13 18.53
N LEU A 185 8.99 0.89 17.45
CA LEU A 185 7.74 1.61 17.23
C LEU A 185 6.70 0.65 16.63
N PHE A 186 5.52 0.55 17.24
CA PHE A 186 4.45 -0.33 16.75
C PHE A 186 3.34 0.46 16.06
N LEU A 187 3.14 0.23 14.76
CA LEU A 187 2.18 0.98 13.94
C LEU A 187 0.73 0.84 14.43
N ASP A 188 0.37 -0.31 15.00
CA ASP A 188 -0.98 -0.56 15.54
C ASP A 188 -1.33 0.34 16.73
N GLU A 189 -0.34 0.72 17.55
CA GLU A 189 -0.53 1.67 18.65
C GLU A 189 -0.84 3.09 18.13
N HIS A 190 -0.40 3.38 16.90
CA HIS A 190 -0.65 4.63 16.18
C HIS A 190 -1.75 4.49 15.11
N ALA A 191 -2.49 3.39 15.07
CA ALA A 191 -3.41 3.09 13.97
C ALA A 191 -4.44 4.22 13.75
N LYS A 192 -4.95 4.84 14.82
CA LYS A 192 -5.89 5.98 14.72
C LYS A 192 -5.29 7.17 13.97
N ASN A 193 -4.01 7.46 14.18
CA ASN A 193 -3.30 8.58 13.54
C ASN A 193 -2.84 8.22 12.12
N LEU A 194 -2.61 6.93 11.86
CA LEU A 194 -2.28 6.38 10.54
C LEU A 194 -3.50 6.20 9.63
N ARG A 195 -4.71 6.36 10.17
CA ARG A 195 -5.94 6.22 9.39
C ARG A 195 -6.06 7.35 8.38
N LEU A 196 -6.19 6.99 7.11
CA LEU A 196 -6.58 7.94 6.08
C LEU A 196 -8.03 8.35 6.29
N VAL A 197 -8.22 9.51 6.88
CA VAL A 197 -9.53 10.16 7.00
C VAL A 197 -9.78 10.92 5.71
N ARG A 198 -10.61 10.36 4.81
CA ARG A 198 -11.10 11.12 3.66
C ARG A 198 -12.23 12.02 4.13
N GLU A 199 -11.93 13.30 4.31
CA GLU A 199 -12.95 14.29 4.62
C GLU A 199 -13.95 14.37 3.47
N GLU A 200 -15.24 14.24 3.82
CA GLU A 200 -16.32 14.43 2.88
C GLU A 200 -16.44 15.93 2.59
N GLN A 201 -16.28 16.29 1.32
CA GLN A 201 -16.37 17.66 0.84
C GLN A 201 -17.45 17.75 -0.23
N VAL A 202 -18.20 18.84 -0.23
CA VAL A 202 -19.14 19.14 -1.31
C VAL A 202 -18.33 19.66 -2.49
N ARG A 203 -18.42 19.00 -3.65
CA ARG A 203 -17.75 19.43 -4.87
C ARG A 203 -18.73 19.55 -6.02
N GLU A 204 -18.44 20.47 -6.92
CA GLU A 204 -19.22 20.73 -8.12
C GLU A 204 -18.77 19.82 -9.27
N CYS A 205 -19.71 19.11 -9.89
CA CYS A 205 -19.45 18.24 -11.03
C CYS A 205 -18.98 19.04 -12.25
N ARG A 206 -17.83 18.67 -12.84
CA ARG A 206 -17.29 19.34 -14.05
C ARG A 206 -18.18 19.25 -15.29
N ILE A 207 -19.10 18.29 -15.36
CA ILE A 207 -19.98 18.09 -16.53
C ILE A 207 -21.28 18.89 -16.40
N CYS A 208 -21.97 18.74 -15.27
CA CYS A 208 -23.33 19.27 -15.11
C CYS A 208 -23.46 20.38 -14.08
N GLY A 209 -22.40 20.72 -13.35
CA GLY A 209 -22.43 21.73 -12.29
C GLY A 209 -23.16 21.30 -11.01
N ASN A 210 -23.63 20.05 -10.91
CA ASN A 210 -24.31 19.58 -9.71
C ASN A 210 -23.32 19.39 -8.56
N GLU A 211 -23.69 19.91 -7.38
CA GLU A 211 -22.95 19.68 -6.14
C GLU A 211 -23.29 18.31 -5.55
N GLU A 212 -22.26 17.53 -5.21
CA GLU A 212 -22.41 16.25 -4.54
C GLU A 212 -21.32 16.09 -3.50
N ALA A 213 -21.70 15.59 -2.33
CA ALA A 213 -20.77 15.23 -1.27
C ALA A 213 -19.87 14.09 -1.75
N THR A 214 -18.56 14.27 -1.62
CA THR A 214 -17.59 13.31 -2.11
C THR A 214 -16.35 13.26 -1.24
N THR A 215 -15.77 12.07 -1.15
CA THR A 215 -14.45 11.82 -0.57
C THR A 215 -13.34 11.87 -1.63
N TRP A 216 -13.66 12.24 -2.88
CA TRP A 216 -12.72 12.28 -3.99
C TRP A 216 -11.85 13.54 -3.98
N ALA A 217 -10.56 13.35 -3.75
CA ALA A 217 -9.55 14.42 -3.73
C ALA A 217 -8.88 14.68 -5.09
N GLY A 218 -9.26 13.97 -6.16
CA GLY A 218 -8.65 14.16 -7.49
C GLY A 218 -8.99 15.52 -8.13
N PRO A 219 -8.24 15.94 -9.17
CA PRO A 219 -8.43 17.24 -9.80
C PRO A 219 -9.77 17.37 -10.53
N ASP A 220 -10.29 16.26 -11.06
CA ASP A 220 -11.57 16.19 -11.76
C ASP A 220 -12.62 15.50 -10.90
N PHE A 221 -13.74 16.19 -10.62
CA PHE A 221 -14.89 15.59 -9.95
C PHE A 221 -16.08 15.48 -10.92
N PHE A 222 -16.71 14.30 -10.95
CA PHE A 222 -17.91 14.02 -11.73
C PHE A 222 -18.95 13.40 -10.82
N CYS A 223 -20.17 13.93 -10.82
CA CYS A 223 -21.23 13.40 -9.97
C CYS A 223 -21.61 11.96 -10.34
N SER A 224 -22.24 11.24 -9.40
CA SER A 224 -22.72 9.87 -9.58
C SER A 224 -23.59 9.70 -10.84
N GLN A 225 -24.46 10.68 -11.13
CA GLN A 225 -25.29 10.67 -12.34
C GLN A 225 -24.44 10.69 -13.62
N CYS A 226 -23.57 11.70 -13.78
CA CYS A 226 -22.74 11.83 -14.99
C CYS A 226 -21.76 10.67 -15.16
N ARG A 227 -21.21 10.13 -14.04
CA ARG A 227 -20.37 8.92 -14.09
C ARG A 227 -21.14 7.70 -14.61
N ASN A 228 -22.39 7.55 -14.20
CA ASN A 228 -23.24 6.45 -14.64
C ASN A 228 -23.68 6.62 -16.10
N GLU A 229 -24.00 7.85 -16.52
CA GLU A 229 -24.34 8.15 -17.91
C GLU A 229 -23.14 7.91 -18.85
N HIS A 230 -21.92 8.31 -18.48
CA HIS A 230 -20.72 8.01 -19.26
C HIS A 230 -20.36 6.52 -19.31
N ARG A 231 -20.86 5.70 -18.37
CA ARG A 231 -20.71 4.24 -18.42
C ARG A 231 -21.77 3.56 -19.26
N LYS A 232 -22.89 4.23 -19.58
CA LYS A 232 -23.91 3.67 -20.45
C LYS A 232 -23.38 3.65 -21.87
N GLN A 233 -23.40 2.47 -22.45
CA GLN A 233 -23.11 2.23 -23.85
C GLN A 233 -24.28 1.48 -24.46
N LEU A 234 -24.64 1.83 -25.70
CA LEU A 234 -25.58 1.04 -26.48
C LEU A 234 -24.91 -0.28 -26.81
N ARG A 235 -25.51 -1.41 -26.43
CA ARG A 235 -24.98 -2.73 -26.76
C ARG A 235 -26.05 -3.61 -27.35
N THR A 236 -25.64 -4.39 -28.34
CA THR A 236 -26.47 -5.42 -28.96
C THR A 236 -26.43 -6.67 -28.10
N CYS A 237 -27.59 -7.19 -27.73
CA CYS A 237 -27.70 -8.42 -26.95
C CYS A 237 -27.28 -9.63 -27.78
N ASP A 238 -26.45 -10.50 -27.19
CA ASP A 238 -25.89 -11.68 -27.85
C ASP A 238 -26.94 -12.77 -28.14
N ALA A 239 -28.11 -12.72 -27.48
CA ALA A 239 -29.18 -13.71 -27.65
C ALA A 239 -30.26 -13.27 -28.67
N CYS A 240 -30.77 -12.04 -28.55
CA CYS A 240 -31.88 -11.52 -29.37
C CYS A 240 -31.41 -10.59 -30.51
N GLY A 241 -30.17 -10.10 -30.49
CA GLY A 241 -29.71 -9.04 -31.40
C GLY A 241 -30.32 -7.67 -31.11
N CYS A 242 -31.08 -7.51 -30.01
CA CYS A 242 -31.74 -6.27 -29.65
C CYS A 242 -30.79 -5.31 -28.93
N GLU A 243 -30.83 -4.03 -29.30
CA GLU A 243 -29.98 -2.98 -28.72
C GLU A 243 -30.60 -2.42 -27.45
N GLU A 244 -29.81 -2.35 -26.38
CA GLU A 244 -30.24 -1.79 -25.10
C GLU A 244 -29.08 -1.03 -24.45
N GLU A 245 -29.39 0.12 -23.85
CA GLU A 245 -28.40 0.88 -23.07
C GLU A 245 -28.03 0.11 -21.81
N THR A 246 -26.72 -0.06 -21.62
CA THR A 246 -26.21 -0.79 -20.45
C THR A 246 -24.93 -0.20 -19.92
N SER A 247 -24.75 -0.28 -18.60
CA SER A 247 -23.48 -0.02 -17.92
C SER A 247 -22.60 -1.28 -17.80
N TRP A 248 -23.03 -2.40 -18.40
CA TRP A 248 -22.33 -3.68 -18.36
C TRP A 248 -21.11 -3.69 -19.30
N ASP A 249 -19.93 -4.00 -18.74
CA ASP A 249 -18.63 -3.83 -19.38
C ASP A 249 -17.97 -5.15 -19.83
N LYS A 250 -18.62 -6.30 -19.62
CA LYS A 250 -18.07 -7.62 -19.99
C LYS A 250 -18.27 -7.93 -21.47
N PRO A 251 -17.49 -8.86 -22.06
CA PRO A 251 -17.60 -9.18 -23.49
C PRO A 251 -19.00 -9.61 -23.93
N PHE A 252 -19.75 -10.30 -23.06
CA PHE A 252 -21.11 -10.73 -23.32
C PHE A 252 -22.14 -9.77 -22.71
N PHE A 253 -23.27 -9.59 -23.39
CA PHE A 253 -24.40 -8.79 -22.96
C PHE A 253 -25.72 -9.48 -23.31
N TYR A 254 -26.60 -9.64 -22.31
CA TYR A 254 -27.98 -10.09 -22.51
C TYR A 254 -28.93 -8.95 -22.16
N CYS A 255 -29.92 -8.69 -23.01
CA CYS A 255 -30.91 -7.66 -22.74
C CYS A 255 -31.76 -8.03 -21.51
N THR A 256 -32.48 -7.04 -20.97
CA THR A 256 -33.36 -7.22 -19.79
C THR A 256 -34.40 -8.30 -20.02
N GLN A 257 -34.94 -8.43 -21.24
CA GLN A 257 -35.94 -9.45 -21.56
C GLN A 257 -35.32 -10.86 -21.56
N CYS A 258 -34.22 -11.07 -22.29
CA CYS A 258 -33.52 -12.37 -22.32
C CYS A 258 -33.06 -12.79 -20.91
N ARG A 259 -32.59 -11.85 -20.08
CA ARG A 259 -32.23 -12.14 -18.68
C ARG A 259 -33.43 -12.58 -17.84
N LYS A 260 -34.60 -11.95 -18.02
CA LYS A 260 -35.83 -12.34 -17.32
C LYS A 260 -36.28 -13.73 -17.75
N GLU A 261 -36.28 -14.01 -19.05
CA GLU A 261 -36.64 -15.33 -19.61
C GLU A 261 -35.70 -16.43 -19.13
N TYR A 262 -34.38 -16.16 -19.06
CA TYR A 262 -33.41 -17.11 -18.54
C TYR A 262 -33.63 -17.40 -17.04
N ARG A 263 -33.97 -16.37 -16.24
CA ARG A 263 -34.27 -16.53 -14.81
C ARG A 263 -35.59 -17.28 -14.57
N SER A 264 -36.59 -17.08 -15.42
CA SER A 264 -37.88 -17.78 -15.33
C SER A 264 -37.81 -19.23 -15.82
N ASN A 265 -36.93 -19.54 -16.78
CA ASN A 265 -36.77 -20.89 -17.30
C ASN A 265 -35.74 -21.72 -16.52
N GLY A 266 -34.74 -21.09 -15.91
CA GLY A 266 -33.72 -21.75 -15.08
C GLY A 266 -34.21 -22.26 -13.71
N SER A 267 -35.50 -22.10 -13.39
CA SER A 267 -36.13 -22.63 -12.17
C SER A 267 -36.97 -23.89 -12.42
N ARG A 268 -36.91 -24.48 -13.63
CA ARG A 268 -37.64 -25.71 -13.98
C ARG A 268 -36.83 -27.00 -14.03
N ASP A 269 -35.53 -26.94 -13.75
CA ASP A 269 -34.69 -28.14 -13.61
C ASP A 269 -34.03 -28.16 -12.22
N ILE A 270 -34.81 -28.61 -11.22
CA ILE A 270 -34.34 -29.33 -10.02
C ILE A 270 -35.29 -30.50 -9.82
#